data_AF-B7B6R9-F1
#
_entry.id   AF-B7B6R9-F1
#
_cell.length_a   1.000
_cell.length_b   1.000
_cell.length_c   1.000
_cell.angle_alpha   90.00
_cell.angle_beta   90.00
_cell.angle_gamma   90.00
#
_symmetry.space_group_name_H-M   'P 1'
#
loop_
_entity.id
_entity.type
_entity.pdbx_description
1 polymer ?
#
loop_
_entity_poly.entity_id
_entity_poly.type
_entity_poly.pdbx_seq_one_letter_code
_entity_poly.pdbx_strand_id
1 'polypeptide(L)'
;MRLINLIGLFFLLFSFVVTGRDLSVRQSGKDLLQHPRLLFSKQEEQRIRDLFGTEPLLDSLYVGLMKEAERLLLVPPQEDPRREIKNTKDILPISREQVYRMVNLALAYRLSGDRRFAEKAEKELVHVCNFPDWDPIHYLDVAEMTTAVAIGYDWLYDVLAPSTRQLVVHSIKTKALDLVVEEYNTGNADSWAKRETNWNVVCNTGMVLGALAIEEHYPELAKHIIGEAVRYIPNCLKHFAPDGVCYEGPAYWGYTNMYLSLLLKALNDNFGGDFGLSEMVGVDKSVLYYMHSTSPSGKIFNFANSGSTAPAAEP
;
A
#
# COMPACT_ATOMS: atom_id res chain seq x y z
N MET A 1 4.35 -4.29 -57.19
CA MET A 1 4.27 -3.50 -55.93
C MET A 1 5.57 -3.77 -55.19
N ARG A 2 6.66 -3.01 -55.43
CA ARG A 2 7.01 -1.68 -54.86
C ARG A 2 6.89 -1.68 -53.32
N LEU A 3 7.86 -1.28 -52.50
CA LEU A 3 9.23 -0.76 -52.65
C LEU A 3 9.80 -0.60 -51.20
N ILE A 4 11.04 -1.03 -50.95
CA ILE A 4 12.16 -0.32 -50.28
C ILE A 4 11.88 0.71 -49.14
N ASN A 5 12.63 0.53 -48.04
CA ASN A 5 13.12 1.49 -47.02
C ASN A 5 12.13 2.34 -46.21
N LEU A 6 12.27 2.32 -44.87
CA LEU A 6 13.03 3.36 -44.17
C LEU A 6 13.37 2.94 -42.73
N ILE A 7 14.66 2.81 -42.49
CA ILE A 7 15.30 3.11 -41.21
C ILE A 7 15.02 4.59 -40.89
N GLY A 8 14.57 4.88 -39.66
CA GLY A 8 14.54 6.26 -39.15
C GLY A 8 13.28 6.62 -38.38
N LEU A 9 13.21 6.21 -37.10
CA LEU A 9 12.85 7.05 -35.95
C LEU A 9 12.69 6.19 -34.67
N PHE A 10 13.69 5.41 -34.28
CA PHE A 10 13.67 4.70 -32.99
C PHE A 10 15.00 4.78 -32.22
N PHE A 11 15.91 5.63 -32.68
CA PHE A 11 17.19 5.92 -32.03
C PHE A 11 17.44 7.43 -32.07
N LEU A 12 16.78 8.14 -31.16
CA LEU A 12 17.20 9.47 -30.68
C LEU A 12 16.35 9.73 -29.44
N LEU A 13 17.02 9.90 -28.30
CA LEU A 13 16.50 9.95 -26.92
C LEU A 13 16.41 8.58 -26.24
N PHE A 14 17.54 7.93 -25.97
CA PHE A 14 17.83 7.32 -24.66
C PHE A 14 19.28 6.86 -24.68
N SER A 15 20.16 7.86 -24.59
CA SER A 15 21.57 7.67 -24.25
C SER A 15 21.90 8.69 -23.18
N PHE A 16 21.50 8.39 -21.95
CA PHE A 16 22.18 8.96 -20.80
C PHE A 16 22.77 7.82 -19.99
N VAL A 17 24.09 7.79 -20.08
CA VAL A 17 25.07 7.15 -19.21
C VAL A 17 24.57 7.13 -17.76
N VAL A 18 24.51 5.92 -17.21
CA VAL A 18 24.49 5.67 -15.76
C VAL A 18 25.82 6.16 -15.21
N THR A 19 25.79 7.31 -14.55
CA THR A 19 26.79 7.71 -13.56
C THR A 19 26.03 8.01 -12.28
N GLY A 20 26.41 7.32 -11.21
CA GLY A 20 25.81 7.43 -9.89
C GLY A 20 25.52 8.88 -9.53
N ARG A 21 24.25 9.15 -9.25
CA ARG A 21 23.82 10.37 -8.59
C ARG A 21 23.20 9.95 -7.29
N ASP A 22 23.66 10.57 -6.22
CA ASP A 22 22.91 10.71 -4.97
C ASP A 22 21.43 10.86 -5.31
N LEU A 23 20.62 9.88 -4.90
CA LEU A 23 19.16 9.97 -4.97
C LEU A 23 18.74 11.00 -3.92
N SER A 24 18.90 12.28 -4.24
CA SER A 24 18.36 13.36 -3.43
C SER A 24 16.85 13.23 -3.44
N VAL A 25 16.29 12.71 -2.35
CA VAL A 25 14.86 12.78 -2.08
C VAL A 25 14.49 14.26 -2.11
N ARG A 26 13.76 14.66 -3.17
CA ARG A 26 13.37 16.02 -3.56
C ARG A 26 14.49 16.90 -4.16
N GLN A 27 14.40 17.15 -5.48
CA GLN A 27 14.65 18.49 -5.99
C GLN A 27 13.56 19.41 -5.42
N SER A 28 13.98 20.46 -4.73
CA SER A 28 13.12 21.55 -4.25
C SER A 28 12.32 22.12 -5.43
N GLY A 29 10.99 22.04 -5.40
CA GLY A 29 10.13 22.69 -6.41
C GLY A 29 8.79 22.03 -6.77
N LYS A 30 8.50 20.79 -6.36
CA LYS A 30 7.13 20.25 -6.48
C LYS A 30 6.33 20.59 -5.22
N ASP A 31 5.28 21.40 -5.39
CA ASP A 31 4.28 21.67 -4.36
C ASP A 31 3.65 20.35 -3.87
N LEU A 32 3.29 20.32 -2.58
CA LEU A 32 2.62 19.18 -1.97
C LEU A 32 1.28 18.92 -2.67
N LEU A 33 1.05 17.68 -3.11
CA LEU A 33 -0.23 17.29 -3.68
C LEU A 33 -1.33 17.37 -2.63
N GLN A 34 -2.48 17.93 -3.03
CA GLN A 34 -3.67 17.97 -2.18
C GLN A 34 -4.32 16.59 -2.11
N HIS A 35 -5.04 16.34 -1.01
CA HIS A 35 -5.83 15.12 -0.85
C HIS A 35 -6.95 15.01 -1.90
N PRO A 36 -7.31 13.78 -2.32
CA PRO A 36 -6.58 12.53 -2.12
C PRO A 36 -5.32 12.47 -2.98
N ARG A 37 -4.23 12.02 -2.39
CA ARG A 37 -2.92 11.84 -3.04
C ARG A 37 -2.40 10.40 -2.97
N LEU A 38 -3.12 9.50 -2.31
CA LEU A 38 -2.76 8.09 -2.22
C LEU A 38 -3.61 7.26 -3.18
N LEU A 39 -2.96 6.54 -4.10
CA LEU A 39 -3.48 5.40 -4.88
C LEU A 39 -4.60 5.68 -5.89
N PHE A 40 -5.50 6.64 -5.61
CA PHE A 40 -6.67 6.95 -6.40
C PHE A 40 -6.94 8.45 -6.40
N SER A 41 -6.39 9.16 -7.37
CA SER A 41 -6.53 10.61 -7.53
C SER A 41 -7.95 11.05 -7.91
N LYS A 42 -8.26 12.35 -7.78
CA LYS A 42 -9.53 12.92 -8.30
C LYS A 42 -9.67 12.74 -9.82
N GLN A 43 -8.56 12.75 -10.55
CA GLN A 43 -8.56 12.54 -12.00
C GLN A 43 -8.90 11.09 -12.36
N GLU A 44 -8.32 10.11 -11.66
CA GLU A 44 -8.66 8.70 -11.85
C GLU A 44 -10.12 8.43 -11.46
N GLU A 45 -10.61 9.06 -10.40
CA GLU A 45 -12.02 8.96 -10.03
C GLU A 45 -12.95 9.45 -11.14
N GLN A 46 -12.69 10.62 -11.73
CA GLN A 46 -13.47 11.11 -12.86
C GLN A 46 -13.40 10.15 -14.05
N ARG A 47 -12.20 9.64 -14.37
CA ARG A 47 -12.03 8.68 -15.47
C ARG A 47 -12.84 7.40 -15.25
N ILE A 48 -12.87 6.88 -14.03
CA ILE A 48 -13.68 5.69 -13.69
C ILE A 48 -15.18 6.02 -13.82
N ARG A 49 -15.61 7.20 -13.36
CA ARG A 49 -17.02 7.63 -13.49
C ARG A 49 -17.46 7.73 -14.95
N ASP A 50 -16.60 8.23 -15.83
CA ASP A 50 -16.88 8.38 -17.25
C ASP A 50 -17.02 7.03 -17.98
N LEU A 51 -16.48 5.95 -17.41
CA LEU A 51 -16.55 4.59 -17.97
C LEU A 51 -17.81 3.82 -17.56
N PHE A 52 -18.55 4.29 -16.54
CA PHE A 52 -19.77 3.61 -16.10
C PHE A 52 -20.81 3.50 -17.22
N GLY A 53 -21.42 2.32 -17.34
CA GLY A 53 -22.38 1.99 -18.41
C GLY A 53 -21.74 1.69 -19.76
N THR A 54 -20.42 1.82 -19.89
CA THR A 54 -19.68 1.48 -21.13
C THR A 54 -18.74 0.28 -20.97
N GLU A 55 -18.29 0.01 -19.73
CA GLU A 55 -17.38 -1.10 -19.40
C GLU A 55 -18.07 -2.11 -18.47
N PRO A 56 -18.60 -3.24 -18.99
CA PRO A 56 -19.41 -4.18 -18.19
C PRO A 56 -18.69 -4.78 -16.98
N LEU A 57 -17.37 -4.98 -17.08
CA LEU A 57 -16.57 -5.46 -15.96
C LEU A 57 -16.54 -4.44 -14.82
N LEU A 58 -16.34 -3.16 -15.15
CA LEU A 58 -16.34 -2.08 -14.17
C LEU A 58 -17.70 -1.96 -13.49
N ASP A 59 -18.80 -2.03 -14.26
CA ASP A 59 -20.15 -2.00 -13.72
C ASP A 59 -20.39 -3.16 -12.73
N SER A 60 -19.93 -4.37 -13.08
CA SER A 60 -20.03 -5.53 -12.19
C SER A 60 -19.19 -5.36 -10.91
N LEU A 61 -17.98 -4.80 -11.01
CA LEU A 61 -17.12 -4.53 -9.87
C LEU A 61 -17.75 -3.47 -8.95
N TYR A 62 -18.34 -2.43 -9.53
CA TYR A 62 -19.05 -1.40 -8.77
C TYR A 62 -20.26 -1.96 -8.02
N VAL A 63 -21.07 -2.83 -8.64
CA VAL A 63 -22.17 -3.53 -7.94
C VAL A 63 -21.64 -4.37 -6.78
N GLY A 64 -20.52 -5.08 -6.97
CA GLY A 64 -19.86 -5.84 -5.92
C GLY A 64 -19.40 -4.98 -4.75
N LEU A 65 -18.71 -3.87 -5.05
CA LEU A 65 -18.27 -2.87 -4.07
C LEU A 65 -19.46 -2.33 -3.26
N MET A 66 -20.54 -1.92 -3.92
CA MET A 66 -21.70 -1.34 -3.25
C MET A 66 -22.39 -2.36 -2.34
N LYS A 67 -22.53 -3.61 -2.80
CA LYS A 67 -23.09 -4.69 -1.97
C LYS A 67 -22.25 -4.91 -0.71
N GLU A 68 -20.93 -4.87 -0.85
CA GLU A 68 -20.03 -5.09 0.28
C GLU A 68 -20.01 -3.90 1.24
N ALA A 69 -20.00 -2.67 0.72
CA ALA A 69 -20.09 -1.47 1.54
C ALA A 69 -21.41 -1.41 2.35
N GLU A 70 -22.54 -1.82 1.76
CA GLU A 70 -23.81 -1.95 2.49
C GLU A 70 -23.74 -3.01 3.60
N ARG A 71 -23.07 -4.14 3.36
CA ARG A 71 -22.82 -5.15 4.41
C ARG A 71 -22.01 -4.54 5.56
N LEU A 72 -20.94 -3.81 5.23
CA LEU A 72 -20.04 -3.19 6.21
C LEU A 72 -20.71 -2.12 7.08
N LEU A 73 -21.79 -1.48 6.62
CA LEU A 73 -22.58 -0.57 7.46
C LEU A 73 -23.13 -1.26 8.73
N LEU A 74 -23.41 -2.57 8.64
CA LEU A 74 -24.01 -3.36 9.71
C LEU A 74 -22.98 -4.05 10.62
N VAL A 75 -21.72 -4.11 10.20
CA VAL A 75 -20.65 -4.77 10.96
C VAL A 75 -20.22 -3.86 12.11
N PRO A 76 -20.11 -4.35 13.36
CA PRO A 76 -19.66 -3.53 14.48
C PRO A 76 -18.17 -3.12 14.33
N PRO A 77 -17.73 -2.02 14.97
CA PRO A 77 -16.31 -1.69 15.07
C PRO A 77 -15.50 -2.86 15.61
N GLN A 78 -14.26 -2.99 15.15
CA GLN A 78 -13.38 -4.07 15.60
C GLN A 78 -12.86 -3.80 17.01
N GLU A 79 -12.95 -4.78 17.90
CA GLU A 79 -12.36 -4.68 19.24
C GLU A 79 -10.90 -5.14 19.23
N ASP A 80 -10.10 -4.62 20.17
CA ASP A 80 -8.73 -5.09 20.41
C ASP A 80 -8.78 -6.41 21.22
N PRO A 81 -8.51 -7.58 20.61
CA PRO A 81 -8.66 -8.87 21.26
C PRO A 81 -7.71 -9.07 22.44
N ARG A 82 -6.63 -8.28 22.54
CA ARG A 82 -5.67 -8.34 23.65
C ARG A 82 -6.27 -7.85 24.98
N ARG A 83 -7.40 -7.12 24.94
CA ARG A 83 -8.10 -6.62 26.13
C ARG A 83 -8.88 -7.70 26.87
N GLU A 84 -9.41 -8.68 26.15
CA GLU A 84 -10.32 -9.68 26.71
C GLU A 84 -9.69 -11.07 26.82
N ILE A 85 -8.85 -11.43 25.84
CA ILE A 85 -8.32 -12.78 25.71
C ILE A 85 -6.86 -12.79 26.19
N LYS A 86 -6.63 -13.42 27.34
CA LYS A 86 -5.27 -13.67 27.84
C LYS A 86 -4.51 -14.52 26.82
N ASN A 87 -3.29 -14.08 26.46
CA ASN A 87 -2.38 -14.71 25.50
C ASN A 87 -2.68 -14.53 24.00
N THR A 88 -3.58 -13.62 23.61
CA THR A 88 -3.61 -13.14 22.22
C THR A 88 -2.28 -12.45 21.90
N LYS A 89 -1.62 -12.88 20.82
CA LYS A 89 -0.23 -12.49 20.51
C LYS A 89 -0.12 -11.23 19.67
N ASP A 90 -1.12 -10.95 18.85
CA ASP A 90 -1.11 -9.85 17.87
C ASP A 90 -2.54 -9.44 17.50
N ILE A 91 -2.65 -8.29 16.84
CA ILE A 91 -3.86 -7.74 16.23
C ILE A 91 -3.78 -7.75 14.69
N LEU A 92 -2.92 -8.58 14.08
CA LEU A 92 -2.76 -8.61 12.62
C LEU A 92 -4.08 -8.82 11.89
N PRO A 93 -4.95 -9.78 12.27
CA PRO A 93 -6.24 -9.97 11.59
C PRO A 93 -7.14 -8.74 11.68
N ILE A 94 -7.07 -7.99 12.78
CA ILE A 94 -7.82 -6.75 12.99
C ILE A 94 -7.32 -5.67 12.05
N SER A 95 -6.00 -5.52 11.96
CA SER A 95 -5.35 -4.54 11.11
C SER A 95 -5.62 -4.79 9.62
N ARG A 96 -5.59 -6.06 9.20
CA ARG A 96 -5.94 -6.47 7.82
C ARG A 96 -7.39 -6.21 7.46
N GLU A 97 -8.32 -6.66 8.31
CA GLU A 97 -9.75 -6.36 8.14
C GLU A 97 -9.99 -4.83 8.13
N GLN A 98 -9.16 -4.04 8.81
CA GLN A 98 -9.27 -2.59 8.76
C GLN A 98 -8.88 -2.02 7.40
N VAL A 99 -7.84 -2.55 6.74
CA VAL A 99 -7.49 -2.17 5.36
C VAL A 99 -8.69 -2.45 4.45
N TYR A 100 -9.25 -3.65 4.55
CA TYR A 100 -10.44 -4.04 3.80
C TYR A 100 -11.62 -3.08 4.01
N ARG A 101 -11.96 -2.79 5.27
CA ARG A 101 -13.07 -1.88 5.62
C ARG A 101 -12.85 -0.48 5.07
N MET A 102 -11.65 0.08 5.24
CA MET A 102 -11.34 1.44 4.81
C MET A 102 -11.36 1.57 3.30
N VAL A 103 -10.77 0.63 2.57
CA VAL A 103 -10.80 0.63 1.11
C VAL A 103 -12.24 0.55 0.59
N ASN A 104 -13.05 -0.40 1.08
CA ASN A 104 -14.42 -0.57 0.58
C ASN A 104 -15.33 0.61 0.92
N LEU A 105 -15.35 1.06 2.18
CA LEU A 105 -16.22 2.16 2.60
C LEU A 105 -15.80 3.49 1.95
N ALA A 106 -14.51 3.79 1.92
CA ALA A 106 -14.03 5.04 1.35
C ALA A 106 -14.19 5.05 -0.19
N LEU A 107 -13.92 3.94 -0.88
CA LEU A 107 -14.16 3.87 -2.32
C LEU A 107 -15.64 3.97 -2.67
N ALA A 108 -16.51 3.28 -1.90
CA ALA A 108 -17.95 3.33 -2.11
C ALA A 108 -18.48 4.75 -1.93
N TYR A 109 -18.04 5.48 -0.89
CA TYR A 109 -18.35 6.90 -0.75
C TYR A 109 -17.84 7.71 -1.94
N ARG A 110 -16.57 7.54 -2.31
CA ARG A 110 -15.96 8.32 -3.38
C ARG A 110 -16.59 8.07 -4.74
N LEU A 111 -17.14 6.90 -5.03
CA LEU A 111 -17.80 6.61 -6.31
C LEU A 111 -19.32 6.88 -6.29
N SER A 112 -20.00 6.72 -5.15
CA SER A 112 -21.46 6.91 -5.08
C SER A 112 -21.90 8.28 -4.57
N GLY A 113 -21.07 8.94 -3.76
CA GLY A 113 -21.43 10.13 -2.99
C GLY A 113 -22.29 9.84 -1.75
N ASP A 114 -22.62 8.59 -1.45
CA ASP A 114 -23.45 8.23 -0.29
C ASP A 114 -22.68 8.42 1.02
N ARG A 115 -23.06 9.46 1.77
CA ARG A 115 -22.41 9.87 3.02
C ARG A 115 -22.44 8.80 4.10
N ARG A 116 -23.36 7.83 4.07
CA ARG A 116 -23.41 6.74 5.06
C ARG A 116 -22.11 5.96 5.12
N PHE A 117 -21.45 5.74 3.99
CA PHE A 117 -20.18 5.01 3.93
C PHE A 117 -19.03 5.84 4.53
N ALA A 118 -18.97 7.15 4.24
CA ALA A 118 -17.98 8.05 4.85
C ALA A 118 -18.17 8.16 6.37
N GLU A 119 -19.41 8.28 6.84
CA GLU A 119 -19.73 8.36 8.27
C GLU A 119 -19.39 7.06 9.01
N LYS A 120 -19.62 5.90 8.38
CA LYS A 120 -19.19 4.61 8.92
C LYS A 120 -17.66 4.51 8.97
N ALA A 121 -16.97 4.88 7.90
CA ALA A 121 -15.51 4.87 7.85
C ALA A 121 -14.90 5.82 8.91
N GLU A 122 -15.47 7.01 9.09
CA GLU A 122 -15.04 7.95 10.13
C GLU A 122 -15.16 7.34 11.54
N LYS A 123 -16.28 6.66 11.84
CA LYS A 123 -16.45 5.98 13.13
C LYS A 123 -15.40 4.90 13.36
N GLU A 124 -15.09 4.12 12.34
CA GLU A 124 -14.05 3.09 12.39
C GLU A 124 -12.65 3.72 12.60
N LEU A 125 -12.32 4.80 11.88
CA LEU A 125 -11.06 5.55 12.06
C LEU A 125 -10.92 6.06 13.50
N VAL A 126 -11.95 6.75 14.02
CA VAL A 126 -11.96 7.23 15.40
C VAL A 126 -11.77 6.07 16.38
N HIS A 127 -12.43 4.92 16.14
CA HIS A 127 -12.33 3.76 17.02
C HIS A 127 -10.90 3.20 17.08
N VAL A 128 -10.27 2.86 15.95
CA VAL A 128 -8.91 2.29 15.92
C VAL A 128 -7.83 3.30 16.31
N CYS A 129 -8.04 4.59 16.04
CA CYS A 129 -7.16 5.65 16.52
C CYS A 129 -7.25 5.85 18.05
N ASN A 130 -8.29 5.34 18.71
CA ASN A 130 -8.41 5.34 20.18
C ASN A 130 -7.91 4.05 20.85
N PHE A 131 -7.37 3.09 20.10
CA PHE A 131 -6.61 1.99 20.70
C PHE A 131 -5.39 2.55 21.47
N PRO A 132 -4.89 1.89 22.52
CA PRO A 132 -3.70 2.37 23.23
C PRO A 132 -2.48 2.42 22.30
N ASP A 133 -2.34 1.41 21.45
CA ASP A 133 -1.28 1.21 20.46
C ASP A 133 -1.82 0.36 19.30
N TRP A 134 -0.99 0.13 18.27
CA TRP A 134 -1.30 -0.76 17.14
C TRP A 134 -0.41 -2.02 17.13
N ASP A 135 -0.06 -2.50 18.32
CA ASP A 135 0.85 -3.62 18.58
C ASP A 135 2.27 -3.48 18.01
N PRO A 136 3.11 -2.61 18.61
CA PRO A 136 4.47 -2.38 18.12
C PRO A 136 5.41 -3.58 18.31
N ILE A 137 5.00 -4.63 19.03
CA ILE A 137 5.77 -5.87 19.17
C ILE A 137 5.75 -6.67 17.86
N HIS A 138 4.61 -6.70 17.18
CA HIS A 138 4.42 -7.36 15.89
C HIS A 138 4.16 -6.32 14.80
N TYR A 139 5.22 -5.71 14.26
CA TYR A 139 5.10 -4.48 13.47
C TYR A 139 4.31 -4.58 12.15
N LEU A 140 4.02 -5.80 11.66
CA LEU A 140 3.07 -5.97 10.56
C LEU A 140 1.70 -5.39 10.93
N ASP A 141 1.30 -5.47 12.20
CA ASP A 141 0.04 -4.93 12.73
C ASP A 141 0.01 -3.41 12.58
N VAL A 142 1.07 -2.76 13.06
CA VAL A 142 1.26 -1.32 12.92
C VAL A 142 1.22 -0.91 11.44
N ALA A 143 1.87 -1.69 10.57
CA ALA A 143 1.96 -1.39 9.14
C ALA A 143 0.61 -1.49 8.41
N GLU A 144 -0.14 -2.58 8.62
CA GLU A 144 -1.46 -2.76 8.01
C GLU A 144 -2.46 -1.75 8.59
N MET A 145 -2.43 -1.50 9.91
CA MET A 145 -3.30 -0.50 10.54
C MET A 145 -2.99 0.91 10.02
N THR A 146 -1.70 1.27 9.89
CA THR A 146 -1.30 2.55 9.31
C THR A 146 -1.77 2.67 7.86
N THR A 147 -1.67 1.61 7.07
CA THR A 147 -2.16 1.57 5.69
C THR A 147 -3.66 1.88 5.63
N ALA A 148 -4.45 1.22 6.47
CA ALA A 148 -5.89 1.43 6.54
C ALA A 148 -6.24 2.88 6.92
N VAL A 149 -5.61 3.38 7.99
CA VAL A 149 -5.86 4.72 8.53
C VAL A 149 -5.40 5.81 7.54
N ALA A 150 -4.28 5.61 6.86
CA ALA A 150 -3.77 6.52 5.83
C ALA A 150 -4.72 6.62 4.62
N ILE A 151 -5.20 5.47 4.11
CA ILE A 151 -6.17 5.45 2.99
C ILE A 151 -7.47 6.12 3.41
N GLY A 152 -8.03 5.77 4.58
CA GLY A 152 -9.26 6.36 5.09
C GLY A 152 -9.14 7.88 5.28
N TYR A 153 -8.02 8.36 5.83
CA TYR A 153 -7.73 9.78 5.98
C TYR A 153 -7.64 10.51 4.65
N ASP A 154 -6.82 10.00 3.73
CA ASP A 154 -6.54 10.63 2.45
C ASP A 154 -7.79 10.69 1.55
N TRP A 155 -8.53 9.58 1.47
CA TRP A 155 -9.69 9.48 0.59
C TRP A 155 -10.93 10.21 1.11
N LEU A 156 -11.05 10.36 2.43
CA LEU A 156 -12.20 11.03 3.06
C LEU A 156 -11.85 12.42 3.60
N TYR A 157 -10.64 12.92 3.36
CA TYR A 157 -10.10 14.14 3.96
C TYR A 157 -11.09 15.32 3.99
N ASP A 158 -11.74 15.58 2.85
CA ASP A 158 -12.67 16.69 2.62
C ASP A 158 -13.97 16.58 3.44
N VAL A 159 -14.35 15.38 3.90
CA VAL A 159 -15.60 15.13 4.64
C VAL A 159 -15.42 14.70 6.09
N LEU A 160 -14.20 14.35 6.51
CA LEU A 160 -13.90 14.06 7.91
C LEU A 160 -14.10 15.30 8.79
N ALA A 161 -14.53 15.08 10.03
CA ALA A 161 -14.54 16.13 11.03
C ALA A 161 -13.10 16.62 11.31
N PRO A 162 -12.89 17.93 11.58
CA PRO A 162 -11.57 18.44 11.89
C PRO A 162 -10.89 17.73 13.09
N SER A 163 -11.68 17.36 14.11
CA SER A 163 -11.19 16.58 15.26
C SER A 163 -10.72 15.18 14.86
N THR A 164 -11.43 14.51 13.95
CA THR A 164 -11.01 13.21 13.42
C THR A 164 -9.71 13.35 12.66
N ARG A 165 -9.56 14.38 11.82
CA ARG A 165 -8.30 14.61 11.09
C ARG A 165 -7.12 14.79 12.06
N GLN A 166 -7.29 15.59 13.11
CA GLN A 166 -6.26 15.78 14.13
C GLN A 166 -5.91 14.48 14.86
N LEU A 167 -6.92 13.68 15.23
CA LEU A 167 -6.73 12.39 15.89
C LEU A 167 -5.96 11.40 15.00
N VAL A 168 -6.30 11.34 13.71
CA VAL A 168 -5.61 10.47 12.75
C VAL A 168 -4.16 10.91 12.55
N VAL A 169 -3.91 12.20 12.33
CA VAL A 169 -2.56 12.75 12.19
C VAL A 169 -1.70 12.45 13.41
N HIS A 170 -2.26 12.65 14.61
CA HIS A 170 -1.59 12.31 15.86
C HIS A 170 -1.29 10.82 15.94
N SER A 171 -2.27 9.96 15.64
CA SER A 171 -2.13 8.49 15.74
C SER A 171 -1.11 7.93 14.76
N ILE A 172 -1.15 8.31 13.48
CA ILE A 172 -0.15 7.90 12.49
C ILE A 172 1.24 8.31 12.96
N LYS A 173 1.41 9.54 13.45
CA LYS A 173 2.72 9.98 13.93
C LYS A 173 3.21 9.14 15.11
N THR A 174 2.43 9.07 16.19
CA THR A 174 2.93 8.55 17.48
C THR A 174 2.89 7.03 17.58
N LYS A 175 1.95 6.37 16.88
CA LYS A 175 1.78 4.91 16.94
C LYS A 175 2.48 4.17 15.81
N ALA A 176 3.03 4.89 14.84
CA ALA A 176 3.70 4.29 13.70
C ALA A 176 4.99 5.04 13.33
N LEU A 177 4.91 6.29 12.87
CA LEU A 177 6.09 6.94 12.28
C LEU A 177 7.22 7.18 13.29
N ASP A 178 6.91 7.59 14.53
CA ASP A 178 7.92 7.79 15.56
C ASP A 178 8.65 6.47 15.93
N LEU A 179 7.94 5.33 15.86
CA LEU A 179 8.49 4.01 16.16
C LEU A 179 9.46 3.53 15.07
N VAL A 180 9.08 3.68 13.80
CA VAL A 180 9.96 3.28 12.69
C VAL A 180 11.23 4.13 12.62
N VAL A 181 11.20 5.40 13.03
CA VAL A 181 12.41 6.24 13.08
C VAL A 181 13.45 5.65 14.03
N GLU A 182 13.03 5.20 15.21
CA GLU A 182 13.93 4.52 16.15
C GLU A 182 14.48 3.23 15.54
N GLU A 183 13.64 2.44 14.86
CA GLU A 183 14.04 1.22 14.18
C GLU A 183 15.05 1.47 13.05
N TYR A 184 14.88 2.53 12.24
CA TYR A 184 15.85 2.91 11.22
C TYR A 184 17.19 3.33 11.84
N ASN A 185 17.20 3.97 13.00
CA ASN A 185 18.42 4.42 13.65
C ASN A 185 19.17 3.27 14.36
N THR A 186 18.45 2.36 15.00
CA THR A 186 19.04 1.37 15.93
C THR A 186 19.02 -0.06 15.40
N GLY A 187 18.10 -0.38 14.48
CA GLY A 187 17.89 -1.73 13.97
C GLY A 187 19.08 -2.25 13.17
N ASN A 188 19.39 -3.54 13.33
CA ASN A 188 20.41 -4.26 12.57
C ASN A 188 19.77 -5.01 11.37
N ALA A 189 20.41 -6.06 10.85
CA ALA A 189 19.87 -6.84 9.73
C ALA A 189 18.59 -7.64 10.08
N ASP A 190 18.32 -7.89 11.37
CA ASP A 190 17.11 -8.59 11.84
C ASP A 190 15.92 -7.64 12.02
N SER A 191 16.17 -6.33 11.94
CA SER A 191 15.16 -5.27 11.97
C SER A 191 14.04 -5.54 10.98
N TRP A 192 12.79 -5.42 11.41
CA TRP A 192 11.64 -5.51 10.51
C TRP A 192 11.67 -4.47 9.38
N ALA A 193 12.31 -3.32 9.62
CA ALA A 193 12.45 -2.26 8.63
C ALA A 193 13.58 -2.51 7.61
N LYS A 194 14.56 -3.38 7.93
CA LYS A 194 15.80 -3.56 7.13
C LYS A 194 16.05 -4.98 6.65
N ARG A 195 15.33 -5.97 7.17
CA ARG A 195 15.51 -7.39 6.83
C ARG A 195 15.16 -7.71 5.38
N GLU A 196 15.47 -8.93 4.96
CA GLU A 196 15.35 -9.35 3.57
C GLU A 196 14.04 -10.08 3.25
N THR A 197 13.08 -10.06 4.16
CA THR A 197 11.78 -10.76 4.06
C THR A 197 10.64 -9.79 3.71
N ASN A 198 9.44 -10.32 3.45
CA ASN A 198 8.21 -9.57 3.21
C ASN A 198 7.92 -8.51 4.28
N TRP A 199 8.33 -8.72 5.53
CA TRP A 199 8.18 -7.74 6.62
C TRP A 199 8.78 -6.39 6.23
N ASN A 200 9.94 -6.39 5.57
CA ASN A 200 10.57 -5.16 5.13
C ASN A 200 9.70 -4.43 4.08
N VAL A 201 9.14 -5.13 3.10
CA VAL A 201 8.27 -4.50 2.09
C VAL A 201 6.96 -4.01 2.71
N VAL A 202 6.29 -4.84 3.50
CA VAL A 202 4.98 -4.52 4.11
C VAL A 202 5.11 -3.37 5.11
N CYS A 203 6.07 -3.46 6.04
CA CYS A 203 6.25 -2.44 7.06
C CYS A 203 6.64 -1.09 6.46
N ASN A 204 7.63 -1.06 5.57
CA ASN A 204 8.02 0.20 4.93
C ASN A 204 6.89 0.79 4.07
N THR A 205 6.10 -0.04 3.38
CA THR A 205 4.95 0.44 2.61
C THR A 205 3.93 1.15 3.51
N GLY A 206 3.54 0.53 4.62
CA GLY A 206 2.59 1.15 5.55
C GLY A 206 3.10 2.48 6.11
N MET A 207 4.40 2.56 6.41
CA MET A 207 5.01 3.80 6.90
C MET A 207 5.07 4.88 5.81
N VAL A 208 5.37 4.52 4.55
CA VAL A 208 5.36 5.46 3.42
C VAL A 208 3.96 6.02 3.18
N LEU A 209 2.93 5.17 3.18
CA LEU A 209 1.54 5.61 3.03
C LEU A 209 1.13 6.55 4.17
N GLY A 210 1.46 6.20 5.42
CA GLY A 210 1.23 7.06 6.58
C GLY A 210 1.96 8.41 6.48
N ALA A 211 3.23 8.40 6.08
CA ALA A 211 4.05 9.59 5.90
C ALA A 211 3.49 10.53 4.82
N LEU A 212 3.13 9.98 3.66
CA LEU A 212 2.53 10.74 2.56
C LEU A 212 1.16 11.31 2.95
N ALA A 213 0.35 10.55 3.71
CA ALA A 213 -0.96 11.00 4.16
C ALA A 213 -0.89 12.24 5.07
N ILE A 214 0.17 12.43 5.85
CA ILE A 214 0.27 13.53 6.83
C ILE A 214 1.41 14.51 6.54
N GLU A 215 1.95 14.48 5.32
CA GLU A 215 3.17 15.20 4.95
C GLU A 215 3.10 16.71 5.21
N GLU A 216 1.92 17.34 5.06
CA GLU A 216 1.72 18.77 5.34
C GLU A 216 2.01 19.15 6.79
N HIS A 217 1.87 18.19 7.72
CA HIS A 217 2.08 18.41 9.13
C HIS A 217 3.53 18.14 9.54
N TYR A 218 4.18 17.18 8.88
CA TYR A 218 5.54 16.73 9.23
C TYR A 218 6.40 16.45 7.98
N PRO A 219 6.72 17.46 7.16
CA PRO A 219 7.37 17.26 5.87
C PRO A 219 8.78 16.65 5.97
N GLU A 220 9.55 17.04 6.99
CA GLU A 220 10.90 16.47 7.22
C GLU A 220 10.84 15.02 7.72
N LEU A 221 9.85 14.68 8.56
CA LEU A 221 9.62 13.30 8.97
C LEU A 221 9.23 12.45 7.76
N ALA A 222 8.28 12.92 6.95
CA ALA A 222 7.84 12.20 5.76
C ALA A 222 9.00 11.96 4.78
N LYS A 223 9.83 12.99 4.54
CA LYS A 223 11.05 12.88 3.73
C LYS A 223 12.00 11.82 4.27
N HIS A 224 12.22 11.79 5.59
CA HIS A 224 13.09 10.81 6.23
C HIS A 224 12.55 9.38 6.08
N ILE A 225 11.27 9.17 6.39
CA ILE A 225 10.61 7.85 6.26
C ILE A 225 10.69 7.33 4.82
N ILE A 226 10.34 8.15 3.83
CA ILE A 226 10.36 7.76 2.42
C ILE A 226 11.78 7.45 1.96
N GLY A 227 12.76 8.26 2.39
CA GLY A 227 14.18 8.03 2.07
C GLY A 227 14.71 6.71 2.62
N GLU A 228 14.44 6.39 3.89
CA GLU A 228 14.87 5.12 4.50
C GLU A 228 14.11 3.92 3.90
N ALA A 229 12.82 4.06 3.60
CA ALA A 229 12.05 3.01 2.93
C ALA A 229 12.62 2.67 1.55
N VAL A 230 12.86 3.68 0.70
CA VAL A 230 13.48 3.51 -0.63
C VAL A 230 14.87 2.88 -0.52
N ARG A 231 15.62 3.22 0.54
CA ARG A 231 16.95 2.66 0.81
C ARG A 231 16.90 1.18 1.18
N TYR A 232 15.95 0.75 2.03
CA TYR A 232 15.97 -0.60 2.59
C TYR A 232 15.06 -1.62 1.90
N ILE A 233 14.00 -1.21 1.22
CA ILE A 233 13.13 -2.14 0.46
C ILE A 233 13.91 -3.02 -0.55
N PRO A 234 14.96 -2.51 -1.23
CA PRO A 234 15.82 -3.34 -2.08
C PRO A 234 16.42 -4.57 -1.40
N ASN A 235 16.53 -4.60 -0.06
CA ASN A 235 17.02 -5.76 0.68
C ASN A 235 16.14 -7.00 0.49
N CYS A 236 14.82 -6.82 0.37
CA CYS A 236 13.91 -7.91 0.01
C CYS A 236 13.86 -8.11 -1.51
N LEU A 237 13.69 -7.03 -2.28
CA LEU A 237 13.45 -7.12 -3.73
C LEU A 237 14.61 -7.72 -4.52
N LYS A 238 15.85 -7.62 -4.04
CA LYS A 238 17.01 -8.26 -4.69
C LYS A 238 16.85 -9.77 -4.87
N HIS A 239 16.06 -10.42 -4.01
CA HIS A 239 15.81 -11.87 -4.07
C HIS A 239 14.88 -12.29 -5.20
N PHE A 240 14.19 -11.34 -5.84
CA PHE A 240 13.40 -11.64 -7.02
C PHE A 240 14.29 -11.89 -8.24
N ALA A 241 15.54 -11.45 -8.24
CA ALA A 241 16.42 -11.66 -9.36
C ALA A 241 16.82 -13.15 -9.54
N PRO A 242 17.04 -13.61 -10.79
CA PRO A 242 16.81 -12.89 -12.05
C PRO A 242 15.40 -13.11 -12.64
N ASP A 243 14.65 -14.10 -12.15
CA ASP A 243 13.47 -14.66 -12.80
C ASP A 243 12.13 -14.31 -12.12
N GLY A 244 12.19 -13.48 -11.08
CA GLY A 244 11.02 -13.01 -10.32
C GLY A 244 10.61 -13.92 -9.16
N VAL A 245 11.43 -14.90 -8.79
CA VAL A 245 11.08 -15.88 -7.75
C VAL A 245 11.02 -15.22 -6.37
N CYS A 246 9.89 -15.33 -5.68
CA CYS A 246 9.83 -15.01 -4.25
C CYS A 246 10.29 -16.23 -3.44
N TYR A 247 11.46 -16.12 -2.81
CA TYR A 247 12.07 -17.22 -2.06
C TYR A 247 11.24 -17.66 -0.84
N GLU A 248 10.36 -16.79 -0.32
CA GLU A 248 9.43 -17.11 0.78
C GLU A 248 8.23 -17.96 0.32
N GLY A 249 8.14 -18.24 -0.98
CA GLY A 249 7.11 -19.06 -1.58
C GLY A 249 5.91 -18.26 -2.12
N PRO A 250 4.99 -18.90 -2.85
CA PRO A 250 3.91 -18.20 -3.55
C PRO A 250 2.88 -17.55 -2.62
N ALA A 251 2.69 -18.08 -1.40
CA ALA A 251 1.80 -17.44 -0.41
C ALA A 251 2.32 -16.07 0.02
N TYR A 252 3.60 -15.99 0.41
CA TYR A 252 4.23 -14.71 0.77
C TYR A 252 4.45 -13.80 -0.42
N TRP A 253 4.60 -14.34 -1.64
CA TRP A 253 4.61 -13.53 -2.86
C TRP A 253 3.39 -12.62 -2.95
N GLY A 254 2.19 -13.15 -2.70
CA GLY A 254 0.96 -12.37 -2.77
C GLY A 254 0.96 -11.21 -1.78
N TYR A 255 1.37 -11.48 -0.54
CA TYR A 255 1.44 -10.47 0.52
C TYR A 255 2.49 -9.40 0.20
N THR A 256 3.70 -9.78 -0.19
CA THR A 256 4.77 -8.85 -0.59
C THR A 256 4.35 -7.99 -1.78
N ASN A 257 3.80 -8.60 -2.84
CA ASN A 257 3.51 -7.88 -4.09
C ASN A 257 2.27 -6.99 -3.99
N MET A 258 1.30 -7.32 -3.11
CA MET A 258 0.19 -6.42 -2.81
C MET A 258 0.72 -5.10 -2.24
N TYR A 259 1.54 -5.16 -1.18
CA TYR A 259 2.12 -3.97 -0.57
C TYR A 259 3.13 -3.26 -1.48
N LEU A 260 3.96 -4.01 -2.22
CA LEU A 260 4.85 -3.41 -3.23
C LEU A 260 4.05 -2.62 -4.28
N SER A 261 2.92 -3.14 -4.75
CA SER A 261 2.08 -2.44 -5.73
C SER A 261 1.50 -1.14 -5.17
N LEU A 262 1.06 -1.15 -3.90
CA LEU A 262 0.60 0.07 -3.21
C LEU A 262 1.72 1.11 -3.11
N LEU A 263 2.92 0.67 -2.71
CA LEU A 263 4.09 1.54 -2.62
C LEU A 263 4.45 2.16 -3.97
N LEU A 264 4.62 1.35 -5.01
CA LEU A 264 5.02 1.82 -6.33
C LEU A 264 4.02 2.83 -6.89
N LYS A 265 2.71 2.55 -6.73
CA LYS A 265 1.64 3.49 -7.12
C LYS A 265 1.71 4.78 -6.32
N ALA A 266 1.82 4.71 -4.99
CA ALA A 266 1.88 5.90 -4.15
C ALA A 266 3.10 6.79 -4.42
N LEU A 267 4.27 6.18 -4.64
CA LEU A 267 5.48 6.92 -5.01
C LEU A 267 5.33 7.56 -6.40
N ASN A 268 4.80 6.83 -7.37
CA ASN A 268 4.59 7.36 -8.72
C ASN A 268 3.59 8.53 -8.71
N ASP A 269 2.46 8.39 -8.02
CA ASP A 269 1.45 9.45 -7.89
C ASP A 269 2.03 10.73 -7.30
N ASN A 270 2.89 10.62 -6.27
CA ASN A 270 3.40 11.77 -5.53
C ASN A 270 4.70 12.36 -6.10
N PHE A 271 5.55 11.54 -6.71
CA PHE A 271 6.87 11.96 -7.18
C PHE A 271 7.04 11.90 -8.70
N GLY A 272 6.19 11.16 -9.42
CA GLY A 272 6.29 10.89 -10.85
C GLY A 272 7.24 9.74 -11.19
N GLY A 273 7.59 8.91 -10.21
CA GLY A 273 8.43 7.72 -10.33
C GLY A 273 8.54 6.99 -8.99
N ASP A 274 9.16 5.81 -9.00
CA ASP A 274 9.26 4.92 -7.83
C ASP A 274 10.71 4.70 -7.39
N PHE A 275 11.60 5.65 -7.71
CA PHE A 275 13.02 5.63 -7.38
C PHE A 275 13.78 4.40 -7.92
N GLY A 276 13.27 3.78 -9.00
CA GLY A 276 13.89 2.63 -9.65
C GLY A 276 13.57 1.30 -8.97
N LEU A 277 12.63 1.28 -8.00
CA LEU A 277 12.22 0.05 -7.32
C LEU A 277 11.53 -0.93 -8.29
N SER A 278 10.72 -0.45 -9.22
CA SER A 278 10.07 -1.31 -10.23
C SER A 278 11.05 -1.82 -11.30
N GLU A 279 12.17 -1.13 -11.49
CA GLU A 279 13.21 -1.48 -12.46
C GLU A 279 14.23 -2.50 -11.92
N MET A 280 14.13 -2.85 -10.62
CA MET A 280 14.97 -3.88 -10.04
C MET A 280 14.78 -5.23 -10.74
N VAL A 281 15.89 -5.92 -11.01
CA VAL A 281 15.91 -7.17 -11.76
C VAL A 281 14.97 -8.20 -11.12
N GLY A 282 14.01 -8.68 -11.90
CA GLY A 282 13.06 -9.73 -11.49
C GLY A 282 11.73 -9.20 -10.95
N VAL A 283 11.60 -7.91 -10.62
CA VAL A 283 10.33 -7.34 -10.13
C VAL A 283 9.22 -7.45 -11.18
N ASP A 284 9.51 -7.05 -12.43
CA ASP A 284 8.60 -7.15 -13.57
C ASP A 284 8.22 -8.60 -13.94
N LYS A 285 9.12 -9.55 -13.69
CA LYS A 285 8.91 -10.99 -13.95
C LYS A 285 8.21 -11.72 -12.82
N SER A 286 8.07 -11.10 -11.65
CA SER A 286 7.61 -11.80 -10.44
C SER A 286 6.19 -12.36 -10.58
N VAL A 287 5.35 -11.71 -11.40
CA VAL A 287 4.02 -12.22 -11.75
C VAL A 287 4.06 -13.54 -12.54
N LEU A 288 5.07 -13.72 -13.41
CA LEU A 288 5.24 -14.96 -14.18
C LEU A 288 5.60 -16.13 -13.26
N TYR A 289 6.44 -15.88 -12.25
CA TYR A 289 6.71 -16.87 -11.20
C TYR A 289 5.43 -17.31 -10.49
N TYR A 290 4.56 -16.37 -10.09
CA TYR A 290 3.31 -16.70 -9.42
C TYR A 290 2.34 -17.47 -10.33
N MET A 291 2.23 -17.06 -11.60
CA MET A 291 1.44 -17.77 -12.61
C MET A 291 1.97 -19.20 -12.84
N HIS A 292 3.28 -19.38 -12.99
CA HIS A 292 3.88 -20.71 -13.20
C HIS A 292 3.86 -21.59 -11.96
N SER A 293 3.79 -20.98 -10.77
CA SER A 293 3.55 -21.68 -9.51
C SER A 293 2.10 -22.12 -9.35
N THR A 294 1.18 -21.67 -10.21
CA THR A 294 -0.25 -22.00 -10.15
C THR A 294 -0.61 -23.02 -11.24
N SER A 295 -1.09 -24.20 -10.82
CA SER A 295 -1.56 -25.24 -11.72
C SER A 295 -2.87 -24.84 -12.43
N PRO A 296 -3.23 -25.48 -13.56
CA PRO A 296 -4.53 -25.26 -14.22
C PRO A 296 -5.76 -25.54 -13.32
N SER A 297 -5.58 -26.24 -12.20
CA SER A 297 -6.64 -26.49 -11.22
C SER A 297 -6.78 -25.39 -10.16
N GLY A 298 -6.00 -24.30 -10.26
CA GLY A 298 -5.96 -23.21 -9.29
C GLY A 298 -5.18 -23.52 -8.00
N LYS A 299 -4.59 -24.71 -7.90
CA LYS A 299 -3.70 -25.09 -6.79
C LYS A 299 -2.28 -24.60 -7.03
N ILE A 300 -1.61 -24.20 -5.96
CA ILE A 300 -0.23 -23.72 -6.01
C ILE A 300 0.75 -24.86 -5.75
N PHE A 301 1.86 -24.88 -6.47
CA PHE A 301 3.05 -25.66 -6.11
C PHE A 301 3.67 -25.03 -4.85
N ASN A 302 3.29 -25.55 -3.70
CA ASN A 302 3.64 -24.97 -2.42
C ASN A 302 5.04 -25.42 -1.95
N PHE A 303 5.92 -24.45 -1.75
CA PHE A 303 7.21 -24.61 -1.07
C PHE A 303 7.37 -23.49 -0.04
N ALA A 304 8.36 -23.62 0.85
CA ALA A 304 8.50 -22.77 2.04
C ALA A 304 7.20 -22.76 2.88
N ASN A 305 6.90 -21.64 3.53
CA ASN A 305 5.71 -21.49 4.36
C ASN A 305 4.50 -21.10 3.50
N SER A 306 3.91 -22.08 2.79
CA SER A 306 2.76 -21.86 1.91
C SER A 306 1.66 -22.91 2.11
N GLY A 307 0.41 -22.45 2.17
CA GLY A 307 -0.77 -23.31 2.04
C GLY A 307 -0.88 -23.97 0.66
N SER A 308 -1.82 -24.91 0.49
CA SER A 308 -1.98 -25.72 -0.74
C SER A 308 -2.91 -25.11 -1.79
N THR A 309 -3.66 -24.06 -1.43
CA THR A 309 -4.51 -23.30 -2.33
C THR A 309 -3.82 -21.99 -2.70
N ALA A 310 -4.04 -21.51 -3.92
CA ALA A 310 -3.76 -20.11 -4.17
C ALA A 310 -4.47 -19.27 -3.10
N PRO A 311 -3.80 -18.31 -2.45
CA PRO A 311 -4.55 -17.31 -1.70
C PRO A 311 -5.59 -16.79 -2.68
N ALA A 312 -6.86 -16.76 -2.25
CA ALA A 312 -7.79 -15.87 -2.93
C ALA A 312 -7.15 -14.48 -2.94
N ALA A 313 -7.63 -13.56 -3.77
CA ALA A 313 -7.48 -12.16 -3.41
C ALA A 313 -8.25 -11.99 -2.09
N GLU A 314 -7.63 -12.38 -0.98
CA GLU A 314 -8.17 -12.21 0.36
C GLU A 314 -7.99 -10.72 0.66
N PRO A 315 -9.09 -10.02 0.89
CA PRO A 315 -9.05 -8.59 1.09
C PRO A 315 -8.17 -8.13 2.26
#